data_AF-A0A7Y7CP15-F1
#
_entry.id   AF-A0A7Y7CP15-F1
#
_cell.length_a   1.000
_cell.length_b   1.000
_cell.length_c   1.000
_cell.angle_alpha   90.00
_cell.angle_beta   90.00
_cell.angle_gamma   90.00
#
_symmetry.space_group_name_H-M   'P 1'
#
loop_
_entity.id
_entity.type
_entity.pdbx_description
1 polymer ?
#
loop_
_entity_poly.entity_id
_entity_poly.type
_entity_poly.pdbx_seq_one_letter_code
_entity_poly.pdbx_strand_id
1 'polypeptide(L)'
;MAFVKTKLHLDKLSPGDRTKILYEQSPANEPLVRSIRSLGHLILSQKAAEQPFLEDDKKSAETPSRSVDVPLTILEIEVKE
;
A
#
# COMPACT_ATOMS: atom_id res chain seq x y z
N MET A 1 7.19 5.65 7.37
CA MET A 1 8.16 5.03 6.44
C MET A 1 7.54 3.79 5.78
N ALA A 2 6.85 3.96 4.64
CA ALA A 2 6.24 2.82 3.93
C ALA A 2 7.28 1.93 3.22
N PHE A 3 8.33 2.53 2.64
CA PHE A 3 9.32 1.79 1.83
C PHE A 3 10.05 0.67 2.57
N VAL A 4 10.53 0.92 3.79
CA VAL A 4 11.28 -0.09 4.55
C VAL A 4 10.41 -1.34 4.81
N LYS A 5 9.14 -1.13 5.15
CA LYS A 5 8.19 -2.23 5.35
C LYS A 5 7.92 -2.98 4.05
N THR A 6 7.73 -2.25 2.95
CA THR A 6 7.54 -2.84 1.63
C THR A 6 8.74 -3.66 1.20
N LYS A 7 9.96 -3.16 1.38
CA LYS A 7 11.18 -3.88 1.05
C LYS A 7 11.30 -5.19 1.86
N LEU A 8 11.16 -5.13 3.18
CA LEU A 8 11.22 -6.32 4.04
C LEU A 8 10.14 -7.36 3.71
N HIS A 9 9.00 -6.92 3.16
CA HIS A 9 7.95 -7.81 2.69
C HIS A 9 8.33 -8.45 1.35
N LEU A 10 8.84 -7.66 0.40
CA LEU A 10 9.30 -8.15 -0.91
C LEU A 10 10.48 -9.11 -0.78
N ASP A 11 11.42 -8.87 0.16
CA ASP A 11 12.56 -9.73 0.45
C ASP A 11 12.15 -11.14 0.95
N LYS A 12 10.90 -11.31 1.42
CA LYS A 12 10.36 -12.61 1.88
C LYS A 12 9.63 -13.39 0.78
N LEU A 13 9.37 -12.75 -0.36
CA LEU A 13 8.62 -13.35 -1.46
C LEU A 13 9.57 -13.99 -2.46
N SER A 14 9.09 -15.02 -3.14
CA SER A 14 9.86 -15.66 -4.19
C SER A 14 9.73 -14.86 -5.50
N PRO A 15 10.72 -14.92 -6.39
CA PRO A 15 10.58 -14.34 -7.70
C PRO A 15 9.40 -14.96 -8.48
N GLY A 16 8.65 -14.12 -9.17
CA GLY A 16 7.39 -14.48 -9.83
C GLY A 16 6.16 -14.31 -8.94
N ASP A 17 6.32 -14.14 -7.62
CA ASP A 17 5.19 -13.90 -6.72
C ASP A 17 4.57 -12.52 -6.96
N ARG A 18 3.26 -12.45 -6.75
CA ARG A 18 2.49 -11.20 -6.82
C ARG A 18 2.03 -10.80 -5.44
N THR A 19 2.18 -9.52 -5.12
CA THR A 19 1.76 -8.99 -3.82
C THR A 19 1.13 -7.62 -3.95
N LYS A 20 0.37 -7.23 -2.92
CA LYS A 20 -0.31 -5.95 -2.84
C LYS A 20 0.17 -5.16 -1.64
N ILE A 21 0.52 -3.91 -1.86
CA ILE A 21 1.00 -2.98 -0.83
C ILE A 21 0.02 -1.82 -0.73
N LEU A 22 -0.55 -1.64 0.45
CA LEU A 22 -1.35 -0.47 0.80
C LEU A 22 -0.45 0.56 1.49
N TYR A 23 -0.47 1.80 1.01
CA TYR A 23 0.28 2.90 1.63
C TYR A 23 -0.45 4.23 1.51
N GLU A 24 -0.15 5.13 2.44
CA GLU A 24 -0.63 6.50 2.47
C GLU A 24 0.11 7.35 1.43
N GLN A 25 -0.64 8.12 0.62
CA GLN A 25 -0.12 9.16 -0.26
C GLN A 25 0.31 10.38 0.56
N SER A 26 1.40 10.22 1.30
CA SER A 26 2.11 11.34 1.92
C SER A 26 3.37 11.67 1.13
N PRO A 27 3.89 12.92 1.20
CA PRO A 27 5.15 13.30 0.56
C PRO A 27 6.33 12.40 0.96
N ALA A 28 6.29 11.83 2.17
CA ALA A 28 7.30 10.89 2.66
C ALA A 28 7.28 9.52 1.93
N ASN A 29 6.15 9.16 1.29
CA ASN A 29 5.97 7.91 0.57
C ASN A 29 5.92 8.09 -0.96
N GLU A 30 6.00 9.32 -1.47
CA GLU A 30 6.15 9.60 -2.91
C GLU A 30 7.26 8.77 -3.58
N PRO A 31 8.46 8.58 -2.99
CA PRO A 31 9.51 7.79 -3.64
C PRO A 31 9.26 6.28 -3.63
N LEU A 32 8.23 5.77 -2.95
CA LEU A 32 7.97 4.33 -2.78
C LEU A 32 7.94 3.58 -4.12
N VAL A 33 7.13 4.07 -5.06
CA VAL A 33 6.93 3.50 -6.40
C VAL A 33 8.26 3.45 -7.15
N ARG A 34 9.03 4.53 -7.11
CA ARG A 34 10.34 4.62 -7.76
C ARG A 34 11.32 3.62 -7.15
N SER A 35 11.38 3.55 -5.82
CA SER A 35 12.29 2.63 -5.13
C SER A 35 11.96 1.16 -5.40
N ILE A 36 10.68 0.79 -5.48
CA ILE A 36 10.26 -0.58 -5.88
C ILE A 36 10.75 -0.91 -7.28
N ARG A 37 10.61 0.01 -8.24
CA ARG A 37 11.14 -0.16 -9.59
C ARG A 37 12.67 -0.26 -9.62
N SER A 38 13.36 0.53 -8.80
CA SER A 38 14.82 0.47 -8.67
C SER A 38 15.33 -0.83 -8.05
N LEU A 39 14.50 -1.54 -7.27
CA LEU A 39 14.79 -2.89 -6.78
C LEU A 39 14.61 -3.97 -7.87
N GLY A 40 14.16 -3.61 -9.07
CA GLY A 40 13.94 -4.54 -10.18
C GLY A 40 12.53 -5.12 -10.26
N HIS A 41 11.67 -4.84 -9.28
CA HIS A 41 10.29 -5.36 -9.28
C HIS A 41 9.38 -4.61 -10.25
N LEU A 42 8.36 -5.32 -10.75
CA LEU A 42 7.40 -4.78 -11.71
C LEU A 42 6.14 -4.31 -10.99
N ILE A 43 5.71 -3.08 -11.26
CA ILE A 43 4.44 -2.56 -10.76
C ILE A 43 3.36 -2.85 -11.80
N LEU A 44 2.45 -3.75 -11.47
CA LEU A 44 1.36 -4.18 -12.34
C LEU A 44 0.19 -3.19 -12.33
N SER A 45 -0.12 -2.63 -11.15
CA SER A 45 -1.25 -1.71 -10.98
C SER A 45 -1.00 -0.75 -9.84
N GLN A 46 -1.50 0.48 -9.97
CA GLN A 46 -1.53 1.50 -8.94
C GLN A 46 -2.93 2.09 -8.91
N LYS A 47 -3.67 1.88 -7.82
CA LYS A 47 -5.05 2.36 -7.67
C LYS A 47 -5.17 3.14 -6.37
N ALA A 48 -5.85 4.28 -6.42
CA ALA A 48 -6.30 4.93 -5.20
C ALA A 48 -7.24 3.95 -4.47
N ALA A 49 -7.01 3.74 -3.18
CA ALA A 49 -7.95 3.04 -2.35
C ALA A 49 -9.05 4.05 -1.99
N GLU A 50 -10.11 4.07 -2.81
CA GLU A 50 -11.41 4.53 -2.37
C GLU A 50 -11.84 3.56 -1.25
N GLN A 51 -12.04 4.11 -0.05
CA GLN A 51 -12.22 3.36 1.21
C GLN A 51 -13.07 2.08 1.04
N PRO A 52 -12.55 0.89 1.40
CA PRO A 52 -13.39 -0.29 1.56
C PRO A 52 -13.36 -0.72 3.03
N PHE A 53 -13.99 0.04 3.93
CA PHE A 53 -14.35 -0.46 5.25
C PHE A 53 -15.64 0.25 5.68
N LEU A 54 -16.81 -0.34 5.39
CA LEU A 54 -18.03 -0.35 6.22
C LEU A 54 -19.25 -0.76 5.38
N GLU A 55 -19.32 -2.03 4.99
CA GLU A 55 -20.57 -2.80 4.94
C GLU A 55 -20.14 -4.15 5.53
N ASP A 56 -20.42 -4.47 6.81
CA ASP A 56 -21.76 -4.69 7.35
C ASP A 56 -21.77 -4.66 8.90
N ASP A 57 -22.98 -4.52 9.45
CA ASP A 57 -23.43 -4.72 10.83
C ASP A 57 -23.33 -3.58 11.87
N LYS A 58 -24.44 -2.82 11.93
CA LYS A 58 -25.15 -2.28 13.11
C LYS A 58 -24.35 -1.82 14.35
N LYS A 59 -24.67 -0.56 14.68
CA LYS A 59 -24.95 0.01 16.03
C LYS A 59 -23.75 0.54 16.84
N SER A 60 -23.78 1.88 16.97
CA SER A 60 -23.31 2.68 18.11
C SER A 60 -21.82 2.61 18.45
N ALA A 61 -21.10 3.71 18.19
CA ALA A 61 -20.69 4.67 19.22
C ALA A 61 -19.68 5.67 18.65
N GLU A 62 -19.81 6.92 19.08
CA GLU A 62 -18.86 8.00 18.92
C GLU A 62 -17.40 7.58 19.08
N THR A 63 -16.57 7.92 18.09
CA THR A 63 -15.26 8.50 18.35
C THR A 63 -15.00 9.59 17.31
N PRO A 64 -14.64 10.84 17.69
CA PRO A 64 -14.14 11.82 16.75
C PRO A 64 -12.66 11.49 16.52
N SER A 65 -12.37 10.35 15.89
CA SER A 65 -11.03 10.08 15.44
C SER A 65 -10.81 11.00 14.25
N ARG A 66 -10.04 12.06 14.48
CA ARG A 66 -9.55 13.04 13.51
C ARG A 66 -8.77 12.29 12.42
N SER A 67 -9.47 11.57 11.55
CA SER A 67 -8.90 10.90 10.40
C SER A 67 -8.52 12.00 9.45
N VAL A 68 -7.25 12.39 9.50
CA VAL A 68 -6.64 13.11 8.39
C VAL A 68 -6.97 12.25 7.17
N ASP A 69 -7.80 12.77 6.26
CA ASP A 69 -8.15 12.14 4.99
C ASP A 69 -6.89 12.04 4.13
N VAL A 70 -5.96 11.17 4.52
CA VAL A 70 -4.76 10.90 3.75
C VAL A 70 -5.15 9.88 2.70
N PRO A 71 -5.10 10.22 1.41
CA PRO A 71 -5.50 9.29 0.36
C PRO A 71 -4.63 8.04 0.43
N LEU A 72 -5.26 6.88 0.39
CA LEU A 72 -4.57 5.59 0.39
C LEU A 72 -4.36 5.12 -1.06
N THR A 73 -3.33 4.33 -1.30
CA THR A 73 -3.05 3.73 -2.62
C THR A 73 -2.66 2.27 -2.46
N ILE A 74 -3.22 1.44 -3.33
CA ILE A 74 -2.88 0.03 -3.48
C ILE A 74 -1.97 -0.10 -4.69
N LEU A 75 -0.77 -0.63 -4.43
CA LEU A 75 0.18 -1.06 -5.46
C LEU A 75 0.13 -2.57 -5.58
N GLU A 76 -0.02 -3.05 -6.79
CA GLU A 76 0.18 -4.46 -7.13
C GLU A 76 1.56 -4.61 -7.77
N ILE A 77 2.36 -5.51 -7.19
CA ILE A 77 3.77 -5.68 -7.53
C ILE A 77 4.00 -7.15 -7.87
N GLU A 78 4.71 -7.40 -8.96
CA GLU A 78 5.29 -8.70 -9.28
C GLU A 78 6.78 -8.67 -8.93
N VAL A 79 7.19 -9.61 -8.07
CA VAL A 79 8.57 -9.77 -7.63
C VAL A 79 9.36 -10.35 -8.79
N LYS A 80 10.46 -9.70 -9.15
CA LYS A 80 11.44 -10.18 -10.14
C LYS A 80 12.78 -10.41 -9.43
N GLU A 81 13.55 -11.38 -9.94
CA GLU A 81 14.97 -11.59 -9.57
C GLU A 81 15.85 -10.42 -10.01
#